data_AF-A0A1J5GHV3-F1
#
_entry.id   AF-A0A1J5GHV3-F1
#
_cell.length_a   1.000
_cell.length_b   1.000
_cell.length_c   1.000
_cell.angle_alpha   90.00
_cell.angle_beta   90.00
_cell.angle_gamma   90.00
#
_symmetry.space_group_name_H-M   'P 1'
#
loop_
_entity.id
_entity.type
_entity.pdbx_description
1 polymer ?
#
loop_
_entity_poly.entity_id
_entity_poly.type
_entity_poly.pdbx_seq_one_letter_code
_entity_poly.pdbx_strand_id
1 'polypeptide(L)'
;MSSVKRIICLANSKKEGERCIAGIDIDTGKWVRPACDSRYPSDGRVPEDIRLVDGREPELLDILEMSLADTGNDFGFECENLSIIPNKWKCLGKARPHELIKYCSNYHQILHNYGKYVNPSYLKNIPFEERRTLQLVEVNKFDVEQKMTSKGVIEWRGTIQSINGQKLTGAKITDLIFIHKLNEGYQIAGQYLVTVS
;
A
#
# COMPACT_ATOMS: atom_id res chain seq x y z
N MET A 1 -12.79 -14.15 14.84
CA MET A 1 -13.47 -15.07 13.91
C MET A 1 -12.74 -14.97 12.57
N SER A 2 -13.19 -15.67 11.53
CA SER A 2 -12.63 -15.57 10.18
C SER A 2 -13.68 -15.02 9.25
N SER A 3 -13.28 -14.10 8.36
CA SER A 3 -14.18 -13.58 7.34
C SER A 3 -13.51 -13.60 5.98
N VAL A 4 -14.30 -13.92 4.96
CA VAL A 4 -13.90 -13.72 3.57
C VAL A 4 -13.89 -12.22 3.32
N LYS A 5 -12.76 -11.70 2.87
CA LYS A 5 -12.56 -10.28 2.54
C LYS A 5 -12.40 -10.12 1.04
N ARG A 6 -12.97 -9.04 0.50
CA ARG A 6 -12.81 -8.61 -0.89
C ARG A 6 -12.08 -7.29 -0.89
N ILE A 7 -10.79 -7.31 -1.20
CA ILE A 7 -9.94 -6.13 -1.15
C ILE A 7 -9.60 -5.66 -2.56
N ILE A 8 -9.62 -4.35 -2.80
CA ILE A 8 -9.01 -3.77 -3.99
C ILE A 8 -7.52 -3.64 -3.71
N CYS A 9 -6.67 -4.33 -4.46
CA CYS A 9 -5.22 -4.29 -4.30
C CYS A 9 -4.68 -2.91 -4.70
N LEU A 10 -4.11 -2.18 -3.73
CA LEU A 10 -3.57 -0.82 -3.91
C LEU A 10 -2.07 -0.73 -3.64
N ALA A 11 -1.48 -1.79 -3.08
CA ALA A 11 -0.03 -1.94 -2.97
C ALA A 11 0.35 -3.40 -3.20
N ASN A 12 1.36 -3.63 -4.03
CA ASN A 12 2.09 -4.89 -4.12
C ASN A 12 3.59 -4.57 -4.24
N SER A 13 4.27 -4.44 -3.09
CA SER A 13 5.68 -4.07 -3.02
C SER A 13 6.57 -5.25 -2.63
N LYS A 14 7.84 -5.23 -3.04
CA LYS A 14 8.82 -6.24 -2.65
C LYS A 14 9.28 -6.02 -1.20
N LYS A 15 9.37 -7.10 -0.42
CA LYS A 15 9.90 -7.12 0.95
C LYS A 15 10.70 -8.40 1.17
N GLU A 16 12.03 -8.29 1.22
CA GLU A 16 12.97 -9.40 1.48
C GLU A 16 12.66 -10.68 0.66
N GLY A 17 12.60 -10.54 -0.67
CA GLY A 17 12.31 -11.66 -1.59
C GLY A 17 10.82 -11.98 -1.77
N GLU A 18 9.97 -11.58 -0.82
CA GLU A 18 8.51 -11.79 -0.85
C GLU A 18 7.76 -10.48 -1.15
N ARG A 19 6.45 -10.47 -0.90
CA ARG A 19 5.59 -9.29 -1.09
C ARG A 19 4.94 -8.77 0.18
N CYS A 20 4.66 -7.49 0.17
CA CYS A 20 3.67 -6.85 1.02
C CYS A 20 2.50 -6.42 0.12
N ILE A 21 1.31 -6.94 0.40
CA ILE A 21 0.09 -6.63 -0.33
C ILE A 21 -0.82 -5.85 0.60
N ALA A 22 -1.41 -4.75 0.14
CA ALA A 22 -2.42 -4.04 0.90
C ALA A 22 -3.49 -3.46 0.00
N GLY A 23 -4.67 -3.26 0.57
CA GLY A 23 -5.83 -2.83 -0.18
C GLY A 23 -6.95 -2.33 0.69
N ILE A 24 -8.04 -1.93 0.05
CA ILE A 24 -9.25 -1.48 0.73
C ILE A 24 -10.30 -2.57 0.63
N ASP A 25 -10.83 -3.00 1.78
CA ASP A 25 -11.97 -3.90 1.86
C ASP A 25 -13.21 -3.18 1.32
N ILE A 26 -13.80 -3.73 0.26
CA ILE A 26 -14.94 -3.13 -0.45
C ILE A 26 -16.16 -3.02 0.47
N ASP A 27 -16.30 -3.95 1.41
CA ASP A 27 -17.46 -4.04 2.30
C ASP A 27 -17.41 -3.02 3.43
N THR A 28 -16.21 -2.66 3.90
CA THR A 28 -16.03 -1.78 5.06
C THR A 28 -15.42 -0.42 4.71
N GLY A 29 -14.79 -0.30 3.55
CA GLY A 29 -14.00 0.86 3.15
C GLY A 29 -12.71 1.06 3.96
N LYS A 30 -12.33 0.09 4.81
CA LYS A 30 -11.12 0.13 5.62
C LYS A 30 -9.93 -0.48 4.89
N TRP A 31 -8.73 0.00 5.25
CA TRP A 31 -7.48 -0.63 4.84
C TRP A 31 -7.35 -2.02 5.45
N VAL A 32 -6.84 -2.95 4.65
CA VAL A 32 -6.50 -4.31 5.02
C VAL A 32 -5.14 -4.66 4.42
N ARG A 33 -4.25 -5.20 5.25
CA ARG A 33 -2.97 -5.77 4.85
C ARG A 33 -2.92 -7.24 5.27
N PRO A 34 -3.05 -8.19 4.33
CA PRO A 34 -2.83 -9.60 4.62
C PRO A 34 -1.41 -9.82 5.13
N ALA A 35 -1.28 -10.48 6.28
CA ALA A 35 0.01 -10.80 6.89
C ALA A 35 0.14 -12.31 7.13
N CYS A 36 1.26 -12.91 6.69
CA CYS A 36 1.56 -14.31 6.99
C CYS A 36 2.44 -14.41 8.24
N ASP A 37 1.89 -13.99 9.38
CA ASP A 37 2.56 -13.99 10.69
C ASP A 37 2.96 -15.40 11.18
N SER A 38 2.26 -16.44 10.75
CA SER A 38 2.64 -17.83 11.04
C SER A 38 3.99 -18.26 10.46
N ARG A 39 4.35 -17.77 9.26
CA ARG A 39 5.65 -18.06 8.62
C ARG A 39 6.67 -16.94 8.80
N TYR A 40 6.19 -15.70 8.90
CA TYR A 40 7.01 -14.49 9.03
C TYR A 40 6.57 -13.65 10.25
N PRO A 41 6.80 -14.15 11.48
CA PRO A 41 6.32 -13.53 12.71
C PRO A 41 6.96 -12.17 13.03
N SER A 42 8.00 -11.76 12.29
CA SER A 42 8.69 -10.48 12.48
C SER A 42 8.21 -9.37 11.54
N ASP A 43 7.62 -9.72 10.40
CA ASP A 43 7.38 -8.73 9.34
C ASP A 43 6.18 -9.03 8.41
N GLY A 44 5.48 -10.15 8.60
CA GLY A 44 4.19 -10.42 7.97
C GLY A 44 4.20 -10.58 6.45
N ARG A 45 5.37 -10.79 5.83
CA ARG A 45 5.50 -11.01 4.37
C ARG A 45 4.50 -12.05 3.86
N VAL A 46 4.00 -11.86 2.64
CA VAL A 46 3.11 -12.83 1.99
C VAL A 46 3.92 -13.69 1.00
N PRO A 47 4.07 -15.00 1.25
CA PRO A 47 4.88 -15.87 0.41
C PRO A 47 4.21 -16.18 -0.93
N GLU A 48 5.01 -16.61 -1.90
CA GLU A 48 4.59 -16.79 -3.30
C GLU A 48 3.46 -17.82 -3.43
N ASP A 49 3.59 -18.94 -2.73
CA ASP A 49 2.60 -20.04 -2.73
C ASP A 49 1.23 -19.64 -2.17
N ILE A 50 1.14 -18.51 -1.45
CA ILE A 50 -0.11 -17.95 -0.94
C ILE A 50 -0.67 -16.87 -1.87
N ARG A 51 0.17 -15.93 -2.31
CA ARG A 51 -0.30 -14.72 -3.02
C ARG A 51 -0.56 -14.93 -4.50
N LEU A 52 0.04 -15.94 -5.14
CA LEU A 52 -0.17 -16.15 -6.56
C LEU A 52 -1.63 -16.52 -6.83
N VAL A 53 -2.26 -15.75 -7.71
CA VAL A 53 -3.63 -15.98 -8.16
C VAL A 53 -3.56 -16.38 -9.62
N ASP A 54 -4.04 -17.57 -9.95
CA ASP A 54 -4.01 -18.13 -11.31
C ASP A 54 -2.61 -18.07 -11.96
N GLY A 55 -1.56 -18.28 -11.15
CA GLY A 55 -0.17 -18.32 -11.60
C GLY A 55 0.50 -16.95 -11.81
N ARG A 56 -0.15 -15.84 -11.44
CA ARG A 56 0.41 -14.49 -11.52
C ARG A 56 0.41 -13.75 -10.19
N GLU A 57 1.29 -12.75 -10.08
CA GLU A 57 1.27 -11.79 -8.98
C GLU A 57 -0.02 -10.94 -9.05
N PRO A 58 -0.63 -10.59 -7.91
CA PRO A 58 -1.70 -9.61 -7.87
C PRO A 58 -1.26 -8.26 -8.43
N GLU A 59 -2.08 -7.65 -9.26
CA GLU A 59 -1.81 -6.34 -9.84
C GLU A 59 -2.59 -5.25 -9.11
N LEU A 60 -2.15 -4.00 -9.25
CA LEU A 60 -2.95 -2.87 -8.78
C LEU A 60 -4.34 -2.92 -9.42
N LEU A 61 -5.34 -2.60 -8.59
CA LEU A 61 -6.77 -2.61 -8.89
C LEU A 61 -7.41 -4.00 -9.00
N ASP A 62 -6.66 -5.10 -8.90
CA ASP A 62 -7.28 -6.42 -8.76
C ASP A 62 -8.19 -6.45 -7.54
N ILE A 63 -9.38 -7.04 -7.69
CA ILE A 63 -10.29 -7.33 -6.59
C ILE A 63 -9.98 -8.74 -6.11
N LEU A 64 -9.32 -8.84 -4.96
CA LEU A 64 -8.87 -10.11 -4.40
C LEU A 64 -9.84 -10.60 -3.34
N GLU A 65 -10.28 -11.85 -3.46
CA GLU A 65 -11.02 -12.58 -2.44
C GLU A 65 -10.09 -13.50 -1.68
N MET A 66 -10.07 -13.40 -0.35
CA MET A 66 -9.24 -14.21 0.53
C MET A 66 -9.84 -14.35 1.93
N SER A 67 -9.43 -15.38 2.68
CA SER A 67 -9.85 -15.57 4.07
C SER A 67 -8.83 -14.95 5.00
N LEU A 68 -9.28 -14.02 5.84
CA LEU A 68 -8.46 -13.38 6.86
C LEU A 68 -9.08 -13.57 8.23
N ALA A 69 -8.24 -13.62 9.26
CA ALA A 69 -8.69 -13.44 10.63
C ALA A 69 -9.13 -11.97 10.84
N ASP A 70 -9.96 -11.71 11.85
CA ASP A 70 -10.37 -10.34 12.18
C ASP A 70 -9.25 -9.52 12.84
N THR A 71 -8.11 -10.14 13.13
CA THR A 71 -6.92 -9.53 13.74
C THR A 71 -5.67 -10.15 13.15
N GLY A 72 -4.52 -9.47 13.28
CA GLY A 72 -3.22 -10.06 13.05
C GLY A 72 -2.11 -9.35 13.81
N ASN A 73 -0.88 -9.82 13.64
CA ASN A 73 0.29 -9.16 14.23
C ASN A 73 0.46 -7.76 13.62
N ASP A 74 0.27 -6.72 14.44
CA ASP A 74 0.40 -5.31 14.04
C ASP A 74 1.85 -4.80 14.10
N PHE A 75 2.79 -5.63 14.58
CA PHE A 75 4.19 -5.24 14.85
C PHE A 75 4.32 -3.96 15.70
N GLY A 76 3.27 -3.65 16.46
CA GLY A 76 3.07 -2.47 17.28
C GLY A 76 2.62 -1.20 16.55
N PHE A 77 2.39 -1.19 15.24
CA PHE A 77 1.97 0.04 14.54
C PHE A 77 1.06 -0.14 13.31
N GLU A 78 1.00 -1.32 12.70
CA GLU A 78 0.23 -1.61 11.49
C GLU A 78 -1.19 -2.13 11.84
N CYS A 79 -2.11 -1.21 12.11
CA CYS A 79 -3.47 -1.54 12.53
C CYS A 79 -4.32 -2.26 11.46
N GLU A 80 -3.92 -2.17 10.21
CA GLU A 80 -4.56 -2.81 9.05
C GLU A 80 -4.19 -4.29 8.89
N ASN A 81 -3.22 -4.79 9.66
CA ASN A 81 -2.72 -6.15 9.50
C ASN A 81 -3.75 -7.19 9.97
N LEU A 82 -4.10 -8.11 9.06
CA LEU A 82 -4.96 -9.25 9.35
C LEU A 82 -4.23 -10.55 8.99
N SER A 83 -4.23 -11.53 9.91
CA SER A 83 -3.54 -12.80 9.67
C SER A 83 -4.21 -13.59 8.55
N ILE A 84 -3.39 -14.09 7.63
CA ILE A 84 -3.86 -14.94 6.53
C ILE A 84 -4.33 -16.28 7.08
N ILE A 85 -5.54 -16.67 6.69
CA ILE A 85 -6.05 -18.02 6.94
C ILE A 85 -5.84 -18.84 5.66
N PRO A 86 -5.26 -20.04 5.74
CA PRO A 86 -4.96 -20.85 4.56
C PRO A 86 -6.20 -21.07 3.68
N ASN A 87 -6.21 -20.42 2.51
CA ASN A 87 -7.15 -20.64 1.43
C ASN A 87 -6.52 -20.19 0.11
N LYS A 88 -7.13 -20.60 -1.02
CA LYS A 88 -6.74 -20.06 -2.32
C LYS A 88 -7.37 -18.69 -2.50
N TRP A 89 -6.53 -17.71 -2.78
CA TRP A 89 -6.98 -16.38 -3.19
C TRP A 89 -7.60 -16.46 -4.59
N LYS A 90 -8.57 -15.59 -4.87
CA LYS A 90 -9.17 -15.45 -6.20
C LYS A 90 -9.14 -14.00 -6.65
N CYS A 91 -9.02 -13.78 -7.96
CA CYS A 91 -9.22 -12.47 -8.56
C CYS A 91 -10.64 -12.42 -9.13
N LEU A 92 -11.48 -11.54 -8.57
CA LEU A 92 -12.87 -11.39 -8.98
C LEU A 92 -13.05 -10.39 -10.14
N GLY A 93 -11.98 -9.70 -10.53
CA GLY A 93 -11.99 -8.66 -11.55
C GLY A 93 -11.06 -7.51 -11.19
N LYS A 94 -11.29 -6.35 -11.81
CA LYS A 94 -10.54 -5.12 -11.54
C LYS A 94 -11.46 -3.96 -11.22
N ALA A 95 -11.10 -3.18 -10.21
CA ALA A 95 -11.67 -1.87 -9.94
C ALA A 95 -11.19 -0.84 -10.98
N ARG A 96 -11.93 0.25 -11.13
CA ARG A 96 -11.57 1.40 -11.94
C ARG A 96 -11.03 2.51 -11.04
N PRO A 97 -10.02 3.28 -11.47
CA PRO A 97 -9.44 4.35 -10.65
C PRO A 97 -10.49 5.33 -10.09
N HIS A 98 -11.47 5.76 -10.88
CA HIS A 98 -12.49 6.72 -10.41
C HIS A 98 -13.37 6.17 -9.27
N GLU A 99 -13.52 4.86 -9.14
CA GLU A 99 -14.28 4.22 -8.05
C GLU A 99 -13.58 4.36 -6.70
N LEU A 100 -12.27 4.65 -6.72
CA LEU A 100 -11.43 4.75 -5.53
C LEU A 100 -11.38 6.16 -4.92
N ILE A 101 -11.81 7.20 -5.65
CA ILE A 101 -11.79 8.59 -5.17
C ILE A 101 -12.54 8.73 -3.84
N LYS A 102 -13.64 7.97 -3.67
CA LYS A 102 -14.42 7.94 -2.42
C LYS A 102 -13.65 7.46 -1.19
N TYR A 103 -12.51 6.77 -1.38
CA TYR A 103 -11.66 6.29 -0.30
C TYR A 103 -10.48 7.23 0.01
N CYS A 104 -10.29 8.30 -0.78
CA CYS A 104 -9.28 9.30 -0.49
C CYS A 104 -9.63 10.05 0.80
N SER A 105 -8.69 10.10 1.74
CA SER A 105 -8.93 10.72 3.04
C SER A 105 -8.55 12.20 3.04
N ASN A 106 -9.42 13.04 3.59
CA ASN A 106 -9.27 14.50 3.63
C ASN A 106 -8.50 15.01 4.87
N TYR A 107 -7.47 14.27 5.32
CA TYR A 107 -6.65 14.70 6.45
C TYR A 107 -5.82 15.94 6.14
N HIS A 108 -5.41 16.70 7.17
CA HIS A 108 -4.52 17.85 6.97
C HIS A 108 -3.11 17.43 6.52
N GLN A 109 -2.65 16.26 6.98
CA GLN A 109 -1.33 15.69 6.68
C GLN A 109 -1.48 14.37 5.92
N ILE A 110 -0.46 14.01 5.15
CA ILE A 110 -0.33 12.66 4.59
C ILE A 110 0.23 11.76 5.69
N LEU A 111 -0.46 10.66 5.97
CA LEU A 111 -0.26 9.82 7.15
C LEU A 111 -0.38 10.67 8.43
N HIS A 112 0.74 11.11 9.02
CA HIS A 112 0.79 11.85 10.29
C HIS A 112 1.74 13.04 10.31
N ASN A 113 2.39 13.36 9.20
CA ASN A 113 3.34 14.46 9.16
C ASN A 113 3.57 14.98 7.72
N TYR A 114 4.48 15.94 7.57
CA TYR A 114 4.93 16.48 6.28
C TYR A 114 6.26 15.87 5.80
N GLY A 115 6.75 14.86 6.53
CA GLY A 115 8.02 14.20 6.31
C GLY A 115 7.91 13.01 5.36
N LYS A 116 9.04 12.33 5.13
CA LYS A 116 9.14 11.18 4.22
C LYS A 116 8.71 9.86 4.84
N TYR A 117 8.57 9.83 6.17
CA TYR A 117 8.21 8.65 6.95
C TYR A 117 7.61 9.08 8.28
N VAL A 118 6.84 8.18 8.89
CA VAL A 118 6.37 8.31 10.27
C VAL A 118 7.17 7.35 11.13
N ASN A 119 7.67 7.80 12.29
CA ASN A 119 8.44 6.92 13.17
C ASN A 119 7.50 5.91 13.85
N PRO A 120 7.84 4.59 13.89
CA PRO A 120 7.06 3.60 14.61
C PRO A 120 6.83 3.94 16.10
N SER A 121 7.77 4.62 16.76
CA SER A 121 7.59 5.05 18.15
C SER A 121 6.48 6.08 18.31
N TYR A 122 6.30 6.96 17.31
CA TYR A 122 5.20 7.91 17.26
C TYR A 122 3.87 7.19 17.04
N LEU A 123 3.79 6.27 16.08
CA LEU A 123 2.58 5.48 15.80
C LEU A 123 2.12 4.63 17.00
N LYS A 124 3.07 4.08 17.76
CA LYS A 124 2.80 3.32 19.00
C LYS A 124 2.06 4.14 20.05
N ASN A 125 2.24 5.46 20.05
CA ASN A 125 1.60 6.38 20.99
C ASN A 125 0.24 6.91 20.52
N ILE A 126 -0.19 6.55 19.30
CA ILE A 126 -1.51 6.90 18.75
C ILE A 126 -2.50 5.76 19.04
N PRO A 127 -3.78 6.06 19.34
CA PRO A 127 -4.83 5.04 19.44
C PRO A 127 -4.85 4.12 18.22
N PHE A 128 -5.05 2.82 18.44
CA PHE A 128 -4.92 1.79 17.41
C PHE A 128 -5.67 2.13 16.10
N GLU A 129 -6.94 2.51 16.21
CA GLU A 129 -7.81 2.85 15.07
C GLU A 129 -7.47 4.19 14.39
N GLU A 130 -6.64 5.02 15.02
CA GLU A 130 -6.20 6.32 14.48
C GLU A 130 -4.82 6.23 13.79
N ARG A 131 -4.15 5.07 13.86
CA ARG A 131 -2.88 4.84 13.17
C ARG A 131 -3.14 4.84 11.66
N ARG A 132 -2.24 5.52 10.94
CA ARG A 132 -2.32 5.72 9.49
C ARG A 132 -0.96 5.43 8.93
N THR A 133 -0.80 4.18 8.56
CA THR A 133 0.36 3.55 7.90
C THR A 133 0.09 3.30 6.43
N LEU A 134 -1.15 3.46 5.99
CA LEU A 134 -1.56 3.49 4.60
C LEU A 134 -2.53 4.63 4.37
N GLN A 135 -2.40 5.30 3.22
CA GLN A 135 -3.36 6.30 2.77
C GLN A 135 -3.43 6.30 1.25
N LEU A 136 -4.64 6.47 0.73
CA LEU A 136 -4.87 6.76 -0.68
C LEU A 136 -5.03 8.27 -0.84
N VAL A 137 -4.24 8.88 -1.71
CA VAL A 137 -4.22 10.33 -1.93
C VAL A 137 -4.55 10.62 -3.39
N GLU A 138 -5.52 11.48 -3.61
CA GLU A 138 -5.79 12.08 -4.93
C GLU A 138 -4.82 13.25 -5.15
N VAL A 139 -3.98 13.12 -6.17
CA VAL A 139 -2.84 13.97 -6.44
C VAL A 139 -3.07 14.75 -7.73
N ASN A 140 -2.99 16.10 -7.63
CA ASN A 140 -3.11 17.00 -8.77
C ASN A 140 -1.76 17.57 -9.25
N LYS A 141 -0.71 17.46 -8.43
CA LYS A 141 0.67 17.75 -8.83
C LYS A 141 1.56 16.62 -8.39
N PHE A 142 2.26 16.03 -9.36
CA PHE A 142 3.18 14.95 -9.12
C PHE A 142 4.47 15.21 -9.90
N ASP A 143 5.56 15.36 -9.17
CA ASP A 143 6.91 15.49 -9.72
C ASP A 143 7.75 14.27 -9.33
N VAL A 144 8.64 13.87 -10.23
CA VAL A 144 9.60 12.80 -9.99
C VAL A 144 11.02 13.22 -10.28
N GLU A 145 11.94 12.70 -9.49
CA GLU A 145 13.37 12.92 -9.66
C GLU A 145 14.14 11.61 -9.44
N GLN A 146 15.26 11.45 -10.13
CA GLN A 146 16.22 10.40 -9.82
C GLN A 146 17.19 10.88 -8.76
N LYS A 147 17.43 10.05 -7.75
CA LYS A 147 18.42 10.32 -6.70
C LYS A 147 19.36 9.13 -6.54
N MET A 148 20.66 9.40 -6.62
CA MET A 148 21.68 8.41 -6.29
C MET A 148 21.81 8.26 -4.77
N THR A 149 21.78 7.03 -4.30
CA THR A 149 22.03 6.68 -2.90
C THR A 149 23.53 6.71 -2.59
N SER A 150 23.89 6.71 -1.31
CA SER A 150 25.28 6.61 -0.87
C SER A 150 25.98 5.32 -1.35
N LYS A 151 25.21 4.30 -1.73
CA LYS A 151 25.70 3.02 -2.27
C LYS A 151 25.79 3.01 -3.81
N GLY A 152 25.60 4.16 -4.47
CA GLY A 152 25.64 4.28 -5.93
C GLY A 152 24.39 3.76 -6.67
N VAL A 153 23.35 3.35 -5.95
CA VAL A 153 22.08 2.88 -6.55
C VAL A 153 21.22 4.10 -6.89
N ILE A 154 20.70 4.16 -8.13
CA ILE A 154 19.74 5.19 -8.56
C ILE A 154 18.33 4.77 -8.12
N GLU A 155 17.62 5.69 -7.45
CA GLU A 155 16.24 5.50 -7.02
C GLU A 155 15.35 6.64 -7.51
N TRP A 156 14.12 6.31 -7.86
CA TRP A 156 13.10 7.33 -8.14
C TRP A 156 12.48 7.86 -6.85
N ARG A 157 12.36 9.19 -6.78
CA ARG A 157 11.70 9.91 -5.71
C ARG A 157 10.50 10.67 -6.25
N GLY A 158 9.42 10.68 -5.50
CA GLY A 158 8.18 11.38 -5.82
C GLY A 158 7.89 12.53 -4.86
N THR A 159 7.44 13.64 -5.41
CA THR A 159 6.84 14.75 -4.68
C THR A 159 5.41 14.91 -5.13
N ILE A 160 4.46 14.82 -4.20
CA ILE A 160 3.03 14.88 -4.47
C ILE A 160 2.37 16.02 -3.70
N GLN A 161 1.38 16.64 -4.34
CA GLN A 161 0.45 17.55 -3.71
C GLN A 161 -0.99 17.09 -3.99
N SER A 162 -1.82 17.04 -2.96
CA SER A 162 -3.24 16.71 -3.10
C SER A 162 -4.09 17.93 -3.44
N ILE A 163 -5.31 17.68 -3.91
CA ILE A 163 -6.30 18.74 -4.19
C ILE A 163 -6.61 19.59 -2.94
N ASN A 164 -6.52 18.99 -1.75
CA ASN A 164 -6.75 19.64 -0.46
C ASN A 164 -5.50 20.31 0.12
N GLY A 165 -4.40 20.37 -0.64
CA GLY A 165 -3.17 21.05 -0.25
C GLY A 165 -2.21 20.21 0.61
N GLN A 166 -2.52 18.92 0.87
CA GLN A 166 -1.57 18.02 1.53
C GLN A 166 -0.32 17.87 0.66
N LYS A 167 0.86 17.75 1.27
CA LYS A 167 2.13 17.66 0.54
C LYS A 167 3.05 16.60 1.14
N LEU A 168 3.68 15.81 0.27
CA LEU A 168 4.75 14.87 0.59
C LEU A 168 5.88 15.05 -0.41
N THR A 169 7.11 15.22 0.06
CA THR A 169 8.26 15.60 -0.79
C THR A 169 9.36 14.55 -0.77
N GLY A 170 9.80 14.12 -1.95
CA GLY A 170 10.96 13.23 -2.13
C GLY A 170 10.81 11.85 -1.46
N ALA A 171 9.60 11.29 -1.43
CA ALA A 171 9.31 9.93 -0.98
C ALA A 171 9.85 8.89 -1.98
N LYS A 172 10.27 7.71 -1.52
CA LYS A 172 10.75 6.65 -2.43
C LYS A 172 9.58 6.06 -3.20
N ILE A 173 9.74 5.89 -4.51
CA ILE A 173 8.80 5.12 -5.32
C ILE A 173 9.20 3.65 -5.25
N THR A 174 8.25 2.78 -4.92
CA THR A 174 8.47 1.33 -4.75
C THR A 174 7.63 0.47 -5.69
N ASP A 175 6.68 1.07 -6.42
CA ASP A 175 5.92 0.41 -7.47
C ASP A 175 6.85 0.07 -8.64
N LEU A 176 7.06 -1.23 -8.88
CA LEU A 176 7.97 -1.73 -9.90
C LEU A 176 7.50 -1.44 -11.32
N ILE A 177 6.19 -1.47 -11.57
CA ILE A 177 5.62 -1.20 -12.88
C ILE A 177 5.81 0.29 -13.18
N PHE A 178 5.54 1.15 -12.21
CA PHE A 178 5.73 2.59 -12.39
C PHE A 178 7.21 2.97 -12.53
N ILE A 179 8.11 2.39 -11.74
CA ILE A 179 9.57 2.57 -11.90
C ILE A 179 10.01 2.16 -13.30
N HIS A 180 9.52 1.04 -13.82
CA HIS A 180 9.87 0.59 -15.17
C HIS A 180 9.42 1.60 -16.22
N LYS A 181 8.17 2.10 -16.15
CA LYS A 181 7.68 3.16 -17.03
C LYS A 181 8.52 4.43 -16.96
N LEU A 182 8.91 4.87 -15.77
CA LEU A 182 9.77 6.04 -15.59
C LEU A 182 11.15 5.85 -16.23
N ASN A 183 11.73 4.65 -16.12
CA ASN A 183 12.99 4.32 -16.80
C ASN A 183 12.86 4.32 -18.33
N GLU A 184 11.68 4.02 -18.86
CA GLU A 184 11.36 4.11 -20.29
C GLU A 184 11.02 5.54 -20.76
N GLY A 185 11.11 6.53 -19.87
CA GLY A 185 10.89 7.94 -20.20
C GLY A 185 9.44 8.40 -20.09
N TYR A 186 8.58 7.64 -19.40
CA TYR A 186 7.20 8.05 -19.12
C TYR A 186 7.16 9.45 -18.48
N GLN A 187 6.39 10.34 -19.11
CA GLN A 187 6.17 11.70 -18.62
C GLN A 187 4.91 11.74 -17.77
N ILE A 188 5.02 12.36 -16.60
CA ILE A 188 3.88 12.52 -15.70
C ILE A 188 2.95 13.58 -16.26
N ALA A 189 1.69 13.19 -16.46
CA ALA A 189 0.66 14.07 -16.98
C ALA A 189 -0.69 13.70 -16.38
N GLY A 190 -1.37 14.68 -15.80
CA GLY A 190 -2.74 14.53 -15.29
C GLY A 190 -2.80 14.28 -13.78
N GLN A 191 -3.90 13.63 -13.37
CA GLN A 191 -4.22 13.34 -11.98
C GLN A 191 -3.90 11.89 -11.65
N TYR A 192 -3.42 11.66 -10.43
CA TYR A 192 -3.00 10.35 -9.96
C TYR A 192 -3.68 9.99 -8.65
N LEU A 193 -3.95 8.70 -8.48
CA LEU A 193 -4.22 8.12 -7.16
C LEU A 193 -2.93 7.47 -6.68
N VAL A 194 -2.45 7.90 -5.53
CA VAL A 194 -1.18 7.46 -4.97
C VAL A 194 -1.42 6.80 -3.61
N THR A 195 -1.03 5.54 -3.49
CA THR A 195 -0.95 4.87 -2.19
C THR A 195 0.36 5.24 -1.50
N VAL A 196 0.25 5.78 -0.29
CA VAL A 196 1.37 6.16 0.55
C VAL A 196 1.44 5.19 1.73
N SER A 197 2.64 4.67 2.01
CA SER A 197 2.94 3.74 3.11
C SER A 197 4.19 4.16 3.86
#